data_AF-A0A6N9C769-F1
#
_entry.id   AF-A0A6N9C769-F1
#
_cell.length_a   1.000
_cell.length_b   1.000
_cell.length_c   1.000
_cell.angle_alpha   90.00
_cell.angle_beta   90.00
_cell.angle_gamma   90.00
#
_symmetry.space_group_name_H-M   'P 1'
#
loop_
_entity.id
_entity.type
_entity.pdbx_description
1 polymer ?
#
loop_
_entity_poly.entity_id
_entity_poly.type
_entity_poly.pdbx_seq_one_letter_code
_entity_poly.pdbx_strand_id
1 'polypeptide(L)'
;MLVGNLAGGEYPNIPITNHVPNNDELNKVFADPNLFTFQEMFPGGFTPRFGANTVDSSVLVGIKGTALESMLTSGLGWDLSGYFGRHHADFFIFNTVNASLGPDTPTDFDPGDYIQTDYNLNFDLTYPLSDMLFLASGLEYRNEGFEIVEGQRESYQIGPLAGQGFSAASNGFSGFSQVAAGEWDRSNVAAYLESEITPLKHWLVALAVRGEDFEDFGQTLNYKVATNIGVTDFLEDANMIANDEMILKFRGSFSTGFRAPTPGQQNAFNVTTEFNFEKNDLVNNGTIPSTNPAVAVVTGKEDNSLDPEISTNFTSGFTFEVRDINLTVDLFDIRMKDRLALSQDFALNEQQKQDLLAEGVTSAANLQEFRFFTNDFDTTTQGVDIVLTVPVPNGDVAVLYNRTETTVTDHNPDTLDDLRIKELEENLPKQRGALTLTQSLTSQWSALGRASYYGDWYDSEDDETYTGKVLFDLESTYMASSGIIITLGVQNLLNTYPDENPKSGNIGNQYGQFSPFGFNGAYWYAKFGYTF
;
A
#
# COMPACT_ATOMS: atom_id res chain seq x y z
N MET A 1 -2.66 5.93 -38.14
CA MET A 1 -1.92 7.12 -37.66
C MET A 1 -2.90 8.27 -37.67
N LEU A 2 -3.05 8.98 -36.56
CA LEU A 2 -3.96 10.11 -36.47
C LEU A 2 -3.38 11.32 -37.24
N VAL A 3 -4.23 11.92 -38.08
CA VAL A 3 -4.00 13.19 -38.77
C VAL A 3 -5.18 14.08 -38.42
N GLY A 4 -4.91 15.25 -37.87
CA GLY A 4 -5.93 16.23 -37.50
C GLY A 4 -5.97 17.37 -38.53
N ASN A 5 -7.16 17.92 -38.76
CA ASN A 5 -7.37 19.11 -39.57
C ASN A 5 -7.75 20.29 -38.64
N LEU A 6 -6.83 21.24 -38.48
CA LEU A 6 -6.97 22.40 -37.61
C LEU A 6 -8.04 23.39 -38.10
N ALA A 7 -8.36 23.40 -39.39
CA ALA A 7 -9.42 24.21 -39.98
C ALA A 7 -10.80 23.51 -39.93
N GLY A 8 -10.85 22.25 -39.50
CA GLY A 8 -12.00 21.37 -39.60
C GLY A 8 -12.21 20.82 -41.03
N GLY A 9 -12.82 19.64 -41.12
CA GLY A 9 -13.11 18.95 -42.39
C GLY A 9 -12.41 17.60 -42.52
N GLU A 10 -12.36 17.07 -43.73
CA GLU A 10 -11.73 15.77 -44.00
C GLU A 10 -10.22 15.83 -43.75
N TYR A 11 -9.67 14.70 -43.30
CA TYR A 11 -8.25 14.48 -43.08
C TYR A 11 -7.83 13.18 -43.78
N PRO A 12 -6.63 13.12 -44.38
CA PRO A 12 -6.18 11.96 -45.12
C PRO A 12 -5.88 10.79 -44.18
N ASN A 13 -6.29 9.58 -44.58
CA ASN A 13 -5.84 8.36 -43.93
C ASN A 13 -4.48 7.95 -44.49
N ILE A 14 -3.43 7.96 -43.65
CA ILE A 14 -2.08 7.55 -44.06
C ILE A 14 -1.92 6.05 -43.84
N PRO A 15 -1.75 5.24 -44.90
CA PRO A 15 -1.51 3.82 -44.77
C PRO A 15 -0.23 3.54 -43.99
N ILE A 16 -0.28 2.59 -43.06
CA ILE A 16 0.88 2.06 -42.33
C ILE A 16 1.12 0.64 -42.82
N THR A 17 2.37 0.31 -43.19
CA THR A 17 2.78 -1.05 -43.52
C THR A 17 4.03 -1.38 -42.70
N ASN A 18 4.00 -2.48 -41.94
CA ASN A 18 5.09 -2.89 -41.05
C ASN A 18 5.57 -1.76 -40.11
N HIS A 19 4.63 -1.03 -39.48
CA HIS A 19 4.91 0.10 -38.58
C HIS A 19 5.60 1.30 -39.25
N VAL A 20 5.64 1.35 -40.58
CA VAL A 20 6.18 2.49 -41.35
C VAL A 20 5.03 3.19 -42.08
N PRO A 21 4.79 4.49 -41.85
CA PRO A 21 3.81 5.26 -42.60
C PRO A 21 4.26 5.45 -44.05
N ASN A 22 3.31 5.54 -44.98
CA ASN A 22 3.61 5.90 -46.37
C ASN A 22 4.24 7.31 -46.44
N ASN A 23 5.52 7.40 -46.83
CA ASN A 23 6.25 8.66 -46.87
C ASN A 23 5.65 9.71 -47.81
N ASP A 24 5.08 9.31 -48.95
CA ASP A 24 4.52 10.26 -49.92
C ASP A 24 3.25 10.91 -49.38
N GLU A 25 2.38 10.13 -48.73
CA GLU A 25 1.17 10.67 -48.06
C GLU A 25 1.53 11.49 -46.81
N LEU A 26 2.52 11.05 -46.04
CA LEU A 26 3.02 11.80 -44.88
C LEU A 26 3.61 13.16 -45.28
N ASN A 27 4.38 13.21 -46.38
CA ASN A 27 4.92 14.47 -46.90
C ASN A 27 3.83 15.44 -47.37
N LYS A 28 2.66 14.95 -47.81
CA LYS A 28 1.52 15.82 -48.12
C LYS A 28 0.91 16.45 -46.87
N VAL A 29 0.83 15.69 -45.77
CA VAL A 29 0.39 16.23 -44.48
C VAL A 29 1.34 17.31 -44.01
N PHE A 30 2.65 17.06 -44.03
CA PHE A 30 3.67 18.05 -43.63
C PHE A 30 3.68 19.32 -44.50
N ALA A 31 3.15 19.25 -45.73
CA ALA A 31 3.09 20.39 -46.64
C ALA A 31 1.82 21.24 -46.49
N ASP A 32 0.77 20.73 -45.83
CA ASP A 32 -0.50 21.45 -45.62
C ASP A 32 -0.55 22.07 -44.21
N PRO A 33 -0.55 23.40 -44.08
CA PRO A 33 -0.57 24.05 -42.77
C PRO A 33 -1.86 23.82 -41.97
N ASN A 34 -2.91 23.27 -42.58
CA ASN A 34 -4.14 22.90 -41.87
C ASN A 34 -4.09 21.48 -41.32
N LEU A 35 -3.17 20.64 -41.78
CA LEU A 35 -3.06 19.26 -41.34
C LEU A 35 -1.94 19.13 -40.29
N PHE A 36 -2.15 18.26 -39.32
CA PHE A 36 -1.19 18.03 -38.25
C PHE A 36 -1.11 16.54 -37.92
N THR A 37 0.10 16.07 -37.64
CA THR A 37 0.33 14.75 -37.07
C THR A 37 1.52 14.78 -36.13
N PHE A 38 1.45 14.02 -35.03
CA PHE A 38 2.52 13.96 -34.04
C PHE A 38 3.83 13.34 -34.57
N GLN A 39 3.87 12.80 -35.79
CA GLN A 39 5.14 12.42 -36.44
C GLN A 39 6.07 13.62 -36.69
N GLU A 40 5.56 14.87 -36.68
CA GLU A 40 6.38 16.08 -36.77
C GLU A 40 7.17 16.36 -35.49
N MET A 41 6.63 15.94 -34.33
CA MET A 41 7.19 16.22 -33.00
C MET A 41 7.90 14.99 -32.40
N PHE A 42 7.29 13.82 -32.56
CA PHE A 42 7.74 12.54 -31.99
C PHE A 42 7.81 11.46 -33.08
N PRO A 43 8.81 11.53 -33.98
CA PRO A 43 9.02 10.50 -35.00
C PRO A 43 9.31 9.15 -34.31
N GLY A 44 8.43 8.17 -34.50
CA GLY A 44 8.52 6.86 -33.82
C GLY A 44 7.82 6.78 -32.46
N GLY A 45 7.14 7.83 -32.01
CA GLY A 45 6.37 7.86 -30.77
C GLY A 45 7.15 8.36 -29.56
N PHE A 46 6.51 8.29 -28.39
CA PHE A 46 7.07 8.75 -27.11
C PHE A 46 6.57 7.86 -25.97
N THR A 47 7.23 7.98 -24.82
CA THR A 47 6.81 7.33 -23.57
C THR A 47 6.81 8.40 -22.48
N PRO A 48 5.64 8.72 -21.89
CA PRO A 48 5.54 9.68 -20.81
C PRO A 48 6.45 9.31 -19.64
N ARG A 49 7.00 10.32 -18.97
CA ARG A 49 7.76 10.18 -17.73
C ARG A 49 7.00 10.89 -16.63
N PHE A 50 6.33 10.10 -15.80
CA PHE A 50 5.54 10.56 -14.67
C PHE A 50 6.34 10.46 -13.37
N GLY A 51 6.19 11.45 -12.51
CA GLY A 51 6.81 11.49 -11.19
C GLY A 51 6.14 12.49 -10.27
N ALA A 52 6.65 12.60 -9.05
CA ALA A 52 6.20 13.58 -8.08
C ALA A 52 7.40 14.15 -7.30
N ASN A 53 7.34 15.45 -6.99
CA ASN A 53 8.16 16.05 -5.94
C ASN A 53 7.41 15.88 -4.62
N THR A 54 7.95 15.05 -3.72
CA THR A 54 7.31 14.79 -2.44
C THR A 54 8.00 15.53 -1.30
N VAL A 55 7.20 16.19 -0.46
CA VAL A 55 7.64 16.80 0.79
C VAL A 55 6.82 16.21 1.92
N ASP A 56 7.49 15.47 2.80
CA ASP A 56 6.91 14.94 4.02
C ASP A 56 7.45 15.74 5.22
N SER A 57 6.56 16.17 6.10
CA SER A 57 6.89 16.97 7.28
C SER A 57 6.02 16.55 8.45
N SER A 58 6.65 16.28 9.58
CA SER A 58 5.94 15.98 10.82
C SER A 58 6.59 16.63 12.04
N VAL A 59 5.76 16.92 13.04
CA VAL A 59 6.16 17.44 14.33
C VAL A 59 5.36 16.71 15.40
N LEU A 60 6.06 16.16 16.40
CA LEU A 60 5.46 15.62 17.61
C LEU A 60 6.02 16.36 18.81
N VAL A 61 5.13 16.85 19.67
CA VAL A 61 5.48 17.47 20.95
C VAL A 61 4.68 16.78 22.05
N GLY A 62 5.36 16.40 23.13
CA GLY A 62 4.71 15.76 24.27
C GLY A 62 5.32 16.19 25.59
N ILE A 63 4.49 16.13 26.64
CA ILE A 63 4.88 16.31 28.02
C ILE A 63 4.31 15.15 28.84
N LYS A 64 5.10 14.67 29.80
CA LYS A 64 4.69 13.59 30.68
C LYS A 64 5.15 13.80 32.10
N GLY A 65 4.49 13.14 33.04
CA GLY A 65 4.88 13.20 34.43
C GLY A 65 4.10 12.23 35.31
N THR A 66 4.25 12.43 36.61
CA THR A 66 3.53 11.71 37.64
C THR A 66 2.73 12.72 38.48
N ALA A 67 1.50 12.38 38.81
CA ALA A 67 0.58 13.20 39.59
C ALA A 67 0.04 12.40 40.79
N LEU A 68 -0.58 13.09 41.74
CA LEU A 68 -1.28 12.48 42.89
C LEU A 68 -0.41 11.53 43.73
N GLU A 69 0.91 11.70 43.74
CA GLU A 69 1.87 10.86 44.49
C GLU A 69 1.57 10.83 46.00
N SER A 70 0.99 11.90 46.55
CA SER A 70 0.59 11.97 47.96
C SER A 70 -0.76 11.33 48.26
N MET A 71 -1.55 10.97 47.24
CA MET A 71 -2.91 10.41 47.37
C MET A 71 -3.02 8.97 46.86
N LEU A 72 -2.12 8.55 45.96
CA LEU A 72 -2.09 7.23 45.34
C LEU A 72 -0.76 6.55 45.60
N THR A 73 -0.77 5.25 45.90
CA THR A 73 0.39 4.48 46.37
C THR A 73 1.58 4.48 45.40
N SER A 74 1.31 4.54 44.11
CA SER A 74 2.32 4.46 43.05
C SER A 74 2.46 5.74 42.22
N GLY A 75 1.68 6.79 42.56
CA GLY A 75 1.47 7.95 41.69
C GLY A 75 0.69 7.59 40.40
N LEU A 76 0.01 8.58 39.83
CA LEU A 76 -0.69 8.45 38.55
C LEU A 76 0.24 8.97 37.45
N GLY A 77 0.70 8.09 36.55
CA GLY A 77 1.42 8.50 35.36
C GLY A 77 0.47 9.18 34.38
N TRP A 78 0.92 10.24 33.72
CA TRP A 78 0.17 10.92 32.67
C TRP A 78 1.09 11.37 31.53
N ASP A 79 0.56 11.36 30.31
CA ASP A 79 1.20 11.86 29.09
C ASP A 79 0.19 12.71 28.30
N LEU A 80 0.63 13.86 27.79
CA LEU A 80 -0.12 14.68 26.85
C LEU A 80 0.77 14.89 25.64
N SER A 81 0.33 14.45 24.46
CA SER A 81 1.07 14.63 23.22
C SER A 81 0.20 15.18 22.11
N GLY A 82 0.84 15.94 21.22
CA GLY A 82 0.25 16.47 20.00
C GLY A 82 1.14 16.15 18.81
N TYR A 83 0.51 15.76 17.72
CA TYR A 83 1.14 15.42 16.46
C TYR A 83 0.51 16.24 15.33
N PHE A 84 1.36 16.70 14.43
CA PHE A 84 0.99 17.24 13.14
C PHE A 84 1.85 16.58 12.07
N GLY A 85 1.21 16.08 11.02
CA GLY A 85 1.86 15.54 9.83
C GLY A 85 1.26 16.13 8.57
N ARG A 86 2.10 16.37 7.56
CA ARG A 86 1.67 16.77 6.23
C ARG A 86 2.56 16.13 5.19
N HIS A 87 1.93 15.45 4.24
CA HIS A 87 2.57 14.92 3.04
C HIS A 87 2.02 15.64 1.81
N HIS A 88 2.89 16.20 0.99
CA HIS A 88 2.53 16.89 -0.26
C HIS A 88 3.26 16.22 -1.41
N ALA A 89 2.49 15.71 -2.38
CA ALA A 89 2.97 15.20 -3.66
C ALA A 89 2.54 16.15 -4.77
N ASP A 90 3.49 16.90 -5.30
CA ASP A 90 3.35 17.76 -6.47
C ASP A 90 3.73 16.93 -7.71
N PHE A 91 2.75 16.63 -8.57
CA PHE A 91 2.97 15.75 -9.72
C PHE A 91 3.60 16.50 -10.90
N PHE A 92 4.44 15.79 -11.64
CA PHE A 92 4.92 16.27 -12.93
C PHE A 92 4.90 15.15 -13.96
N ILE A 93 4.66 15.51 -15.22
CA ILE A 93 4.77 14.58 -16.33
C ILE A 93 5.42 15.26 -17.53
N PHE A 94 6.40 14.58 -18.15
CA PHE A 94 7.10 15.09 -19.31
C PHE A 94 7.29 14.04 -20.39
N ASN A 95 7.78 14.46 -21.56
CA ASN A 95 7.87 13.63 -22.76
C ASN A 95 6.50 13.03 -23.13
N THR A 96 5.47 13.86 -23.02
CA THR A 96 4.08 13.53 -23.32
C THR A 96 3.42 14.68 -24.07
N VAL A 97 2.15 14.55 -24.41
CA VAL A 97 1.35 15.60 -25.05
C VAL A 97 -0.06 15.57 -24.49
N ASN A 98 -0.76 16.70 -24.56
CA ASN A 98 -2.20 16.70 -24.71
C ASN A 98 -2.54 16.65 -26.19
N ALA A 99 -2.90 15.46 -26.69
CA ALA A 99 -3.00 15.22 -28.12
C ALA A 99 -4.08 16.08 -28.79
N SER A 100 -5.16 16.39 -28.06
CA SER A 100 -6.28 17.20 -28.55
C SER A 100 -5.92 18.66 -28.83
N LEU A 101 -4.82 19.18 -28.27
CA LEU A 101 -4.33 20.55 -28.54
C LEU A 101 -3.56 20.67 -29.86
N GLY A 102 -3.21 19.54 -30.49
CA GLY A 102 -2.45 19.55 -31.74
C GLY A 102 -1.07 20.19 -31.58
N PRO A 103 -0.62 21.07 -32.51
CA PRO A 103 0.73 21.64 -32.48
C PRO A 103 0.98 22.60 -31.31
N ASP A 104 -0.07 23.10 -30.66
CA ASP A 104 0.05 24.03 -29.53
C ASP A 104 0.29 23.31 -28.19
N THR A 105 0.39 21.98 -28.20
CA THR A 105 0.53 21.19 -26.98
C THR A 105 1.91 21.35 -26.33
N PRO A 106 1.99 21.62 -25.02
CA PRO A 106 3.24 21.47 -24.26
C PRO A 106 3.74 20.02 -24.28
N THR A 107 5.01 19.82 -23.95
CA THR A 107 5.64 18.49 -23.79
C THR A 107 5.87 18.08 -22.34
N ASP A 108 5.59 19.01 -21.43
CA ASP A 108 5.81 18.94 -19.99
C ASP A 108 4.59 19.58 -19.34
N PHE A 109 4.04 18.92 -18.32
CA PHE A 109 2.83 19.33 -17.63
C PHE A 109 3.01 19.17 -16.13
N ASP A 110 2.34 20.05 -15.40
CA ASP A 110 2.04 19.93 -13.98
C ASP A 110 0.57 19.45 -13.85
N PRO A 111 0.32 18.18 -13.51
CA PRO A 111 -1.04 17.66 -13.37
C PRO A 111 -1.76 18.12 -12.10
N GLY A 112 -1.10 18.81 -11.18
CA GLY A 112 -1.63 19.20 -9.87
C GLY A 112 -1.13 18.31 -8.74
N ASP A 113 -1.77 18.40 -7.58
CA ASP A 113 -1.19 17.87 -6.33
C ASP A 113 -2.16 16.97 -5.57
N TYR A 114 -1.58 16.05 -4.79
CA TYR A 114 -2.23 15.46 -3.63
C TYR A 114 -1.58 15.92 -2.34
N ILE A 115 -2.40 16.34 -1.38
CA ILE A 115 -1.94 16.74 -0.05
C ILE A 115 -2.72 15.93 0.98
N GLN A 116 -2.00 15.30 1.91
CA GLN A 116 -2.56 14.67 3.10
C GLN A 116 -2.10 15.45 4.34
N THR A 117 -3.04 15.69 5.26
CA THR A 117 -2.76 16.35 6.54
C THR A 117 -3.33 15.53 7.69
N ASP A 118 -2.58 15.37 8.77
CA ASP A 118 -3.00 14.63 9.95
C ASP A 118 -2.72 15.47 11.22
N TYR A 119 -3.72 15.59 12.08
CA TYR A 119 -3.63 16.15 13.42
C TYR A 119 -4.03 15.09 14.43
N ASN A 120 -3.27 14.95 15.51
CA ASN A 120 -3.63 14.06 16.61
C ASN A 120 -3.28 14.68 17.97
N LEU A 121 -4.19 14.57 18.94
CA LEU A 121 -3.99 14.93 20.34
C LEU A 121 -4.30 13.71 21.20
N ASN A 122 -3.34 13.28 22.02
CA ASN A 122 -3.51 12.17 22.96
C ASN A 122 -3.33 12.64 24.40
N PHE A 123 -4.17 12.14 25.28
CA PHE A 123 -4.00 12.24 26.72
C PHE A 123 -4.11 10.85 27.35
N ASP A 124 -3.03 10.38 27.95
CA ASP A 124 -2.91 9.03 28.46
C ASP A 124 -2.67 9.05 29.98
N LEU A 125 -3.24 8.05 30.66
CA LEU A 125 -3.10 7.82 32.09
C LEU A 125 -2.64 6.38 32.31
N THR A 126 -1.70 6.20 33.23
CA THR A 126 -1.20 4.87 33.63
C THR A 126 -1.13 4.76 35.14
N TYR A 127 -1.58 3.64 35.68
CA TYR A 127 -1.64 3.43 37.12
C TYR A 127 -1.37 1.97 37.50
N PRO A 128 -0.17 1.66 38.04
CA PRO A 128 0.11 0.37 38.65
C PRO A 128 -0.54 0.33 40.04
N LEU A 129 -1.81 -0.11 40.07
CA LEU A 129 -2.63 -0.19 41.29
C LEU A 129 -2.02 -1.16 42.31
N SER A 130 -1.45 -2.27 41.86
CA SER A 130 -0.67 -3.21 42.67
C SER A 130 0.28 -4.03 41.79
N ASP A 131 1.09 -4.90 42.38
CA ASP A 131 1.92 -5.88 41.65
C ASP A 131 1.07 -6.83 40.77
N MET A 132 -0.23 -6.94 41.07
CA MET A 132 -1.17 -7.79 40.34
C MET A 132 -1.97 -7.05 39.25
N LEU A 133 -2.17 -5.74 39.39
CA LEU A 133 -3.14 -4.99 38.59
C LEU A 133 -2.55 -3.67 38.12
N PHE A 134 -2.46 -3.53 36.80
CA PHE A 134 -2.10 -2.32 36.10
C PHE A 134 -3.30 -1.83 35.28
N LEU A 135 -3.53 -0.51 35.31
CA LEU A 135 -4.59 0.15 34.55
C LEU A 135 -3.97 1.20 33.63
N ALA A 136 -4.47 1.28 32.41
CA ALA A 136 -4.21 2.38 31.50
C ALA A 136 -5.52 2.90 30.90
N SER A 137 -5.59 4.18 30.60
CA SER A 137 -6.74 4.77 29.94
C SER A 137 -6.32 6.03 29.21
N GLY A 138 -7.02 6.39 28.16
CA GLY A 138 -6.72 7.65 27.48
C GLY A 138 -7.88 8.18 26.66
N LEU A 139 -7.67 9.40 26.20
CA LEU A 139 -8.52 10.14 25.28
C LEU A 139 -7.69 10.53 24.07
N GLU A 140 -8.28 10.41 22.89
CA GLU A 140 -7.65 10.76 21.64
C GLU A 140 -8.61 11.60 20.80
N TYR A 141 -8.07 12.62 20.15
CA TYR A 141 -8.74 13.35 19.08
C TYR A 141 -7.84 13.29 17.85
N ARG A 142 -8.41 12.90 16.71
CA ARG A 142 -7.72 12.92 15.43
C ARG A 142 -8.56 13.63 14.38
N ASN A 143 -7.88 14.34 13.49
CA ASN A 143 -8.45 14.89 12.26
C ASN A 143 -7.49 14.57 11.12
N GLU A 144 -8.00 13.96 10.06
CA GLU A 144 -7.26 13.65 8.85
C GLU A 144 -7.91 14.37 7.66
N GLY A 145 -7.09 14.90 6.76
CA GLY A 145 -7.50 15.68 5.61
C GLY A 145 -6.82 15.20 4.34
N PHE A 146 -7.55 15.29 3.23
CA PHE A 146 -7.09 15.02 1.88
C PHE A 146 -7.51 16.17 0.97
N GLU A 147 -6.57 16.66 0.16
CA GLU A 147 -6.78 17.75 -0.78
C GLU A 147 -6.22 17.37 -2.15
N ILE A 148 -7.02 17.66 -3.19
CA ILE A 148 -6.62 17.62 -4.60
C ILE A 148 -6.53 19.05 -5.10
N VAL A 149 -5.33 19.45 -5.54
CA VAL A 149 -5.10 20.78 -6.13
C VAL A 149 -5.21 20.70 -7.64
N GLU A 150 -5.92 21.65 -8.24
CA GLU A 150 -6.06 21.77 -9.70
C GLU A 150 -4.68 21.92 -10.38
N GLY A 151 -4.47 21.16 -11.45
CA GLY A 151 -3.24 21.21 -12.23
C GLY A 151 -3.19 22.36 -13.24
N GLN A 152 -2.10 22.38 -14.01
CA GLN A 152 -1.96 23.24 -15.18
C GLN A 152 -3.09 23.01 -16.19
N ARG A 153 -3.73 24.07 -16.67
CA ARG A 153 -4.88 23.99 -17.59
C ARG A 153 -4.64 23.10 -18.81
N GLU A 154 -3.49 23.20 -19.45
CA GLU A 154 -3.17 22.41 -20.64
C GLU A 154 -3.15 20.90 -20.38
N SER A 155 -2.98 20.45 -19.13
CA SER A 155 -2.90 19.04 -18.76
C SER A 155 -4.26 18.35 -18.66
N TYR A 156 -5.37 19.11 -18.57
CA TYR A 156 -6.73 18.54 -18.50
C TYR A 156 -7.70 19.10 -19.55
N GLN A 157 -7.38 20.23 -20.20
CA GLN A 157 -8.31 20.86 -21.13
C GLN A 157 -8.55 20.00 -22.40
N ILE A 158 -9.76 20.11 -22.94
CA ILE A 158 -10.16 19.48 -24.19
C ILE A 158 -9.84 20.44 -25.34
N GLY A 159 -8.92 20.03 -26.21
CA GLY A 159 -8.48 20.80 -27.37
C GLY A 159 -9.34 20.59 -28.63
N PRO A 160 -9.10 21.40 -29.68
CA PRO A 160 -9.92 21.41 -30.90
C PRO A 160 -9.88 20.10 -31.71
N LEU A 161 -8.82 19.28 -31.56
CA LEU A 161 -8.69 18.02 -32.26
C LEU A 161 -9.39 16.84 -31.55
N ALA A 162 -9.95 17.04 -30.35
CA ALA A 162 -10.63 15.97 -29.60
C ALA A 162 -11.77 15.32 -30.42
N GLY A 163 -12.57 16.13 -31.10
CA GLY A 163 -13.66 15.65 -31.97
C GLY A 163 -13.19 14.88 -33.23
N GLN A 164 -11.89 14.82 -33.48
CA GLN A 164 -11.26 14.10 -34.59
C GLN A 164 -10.56 12.81 -34.12
N GLY A 165 -10.77 12.41 -32.86
CA GLY A 165 -10.22 11.18 -32.28
C GLY A 165 -8.87 11.34 -31.59
N PHE A 166 -8.40 12.58 -31.38
CA PHE A 166 -7.21 12.83 -30.56
C PHE A 166 -7.57 12.77 -29.07
N SER A 167 -6.80 12.03 -28.27
CA SER A 167 -6.99 11.97 -26.81
C SER A 167 -6.93 13.37 -26.18
N ALA A 168 -7.89 13.67 -25.31
CA ALA A 168 -7.89 14.89 -24.50
C ALA A 168 -7.07 14.69 -23.22
N ALA A 169 -6.67 15.80 -22.60
CA ALA A 169 -5.76 15.83 -21.45
C ALA A 169 -4.36 15.28 -21.77
N SER A 170 -3.40 15.45 -20.85
CA SER A 170 -2.06 14.90 -21.01
C SER A 170 -2.09 13.36 -21.02
N ASN A 171 -1.40 12.76 -21.99
CA ASN A 171 -1.27 11.30 -22.07
C ASN A 171 -0.42 10.77 -20.91
N GLY A 172 -0.76 9.57 -20.41
CA GLY A 172 -0.11 8.93 -19.28
C GLY A 172 -0.79 9.26 -17.95
N PHE A 173 -0.98 10.55 -17.67
CA PHE A 173 -1.70 11.03 -16.50
C PHE A 173 -2.40 12.34 -16.85
N SER A 174 -3.73 12.39 -16.71
CA SER A 174 -4.51 13.60 -16.95
C SER A 174 -4.41 14.55 -15.76
N GLY A 175 -4.32 15.85 -16.02
CA GLY A 175 -4.40 16.84 -14.94
C GLY A 175 -5.68 16.77 -14.12
N PHE A 176 -5.57 17.15 -12.85
CA PHE A 176 -6.73 17.42 -12.02
C PHE A 176 -7.41 18.70 -12.50
N SER A 177 -8.63 18.55 -13.01
CA SER A 177 -9.50 19.68 -13.33
C SER A 177 -10.26 20.17 -12.10
N GLN A 178 -10.99 21.28 -12.22
CA GLN A 178 -11.86 21.78 -11.15
C GLN A 178 -12.93 20.79 -10.66
N VAL A 179 -13.28 19.78 -11.46
CA VAL A 179 -14.23 18.72 -11.04
C VAL A 179 -13.58 17.75 -10.06
N ALA A 180 -12.25 17.58 -10.14
CA ALA A 180 -11.48 16.71 -9.26
C ALA A 180 -10.96 17.46 -8.02
N ALA A 181 -10.67 18.75 -8.16
CA ALA A 181 -10.09 19.56 -7.08
C ALA A 181 -11.07 19.72 -5.90
N GLY A 182 -10.55 19.62 -4.68
CA GLY A 182 -11.34 19.71 -3.46
C GLY A 182 -10.51 19.42 -2.21
N GLU A 183 -11.08 19.72 -1.05
CA GLU A 183 -10.51 19.45 0.26
C GLU A 183 -11.58 18.75 1.12
N TRP A 184 -11.21 17.63 1.71
CA TRP A 184 -12.07 16.80 2.54
C TRP A 184 -11.35 16.41 3.80
N ASP A 185 -11.97 16.64 4.94
CA ASP A 185 -11.44 16.23 6.24
C ASP A 185 -12.43 15.36 7.01
N ARG A 186 -11.89 14.64 7.98
CA ARG A 186 -12.64 13.81 8.91
C ARG A 186 -12.05 13.89 10.29
N SER A 187 -12.87 14.17 11.30
CA SER A 187 -12.51 14.04 12.70
C SER A 187 -13.12 12.85 13.44
N ASN A 188 -12.39 12.34 14.43
CA ASN A 188 -12.90 11.36 15.39
C ASN A 188 -12.37 11.64 16.81
N VAL A 189 -13.19 11.26 17.80
CA VAL A 189 -12.81 11.26 19.22
C VAL A 189 -12.87 9.84 19.74
N ALA A 190 -11.86 9.43 20.47
CA ALA A 190 -11.78 8.11 21.07
C ALA A 190 -11.51 8.18 22.57
N ALA A 191 -12.01 7.17 23.27
CA ALA A 191 -11.69 6.90 24.67
C ALA A 191 -11.40 5.42 24.85
N TYR A 192 -10.39 5.10 25.65
CA TYR A 192 -10.01 3.71 25.89
C TYR A 192 -9.69 3.43 27.36
N LEU A 193 -9.84 2.15 27.72
CA LEU A 193 -9.51 1.61 29.03
C LEU A 193 -8.87 0.24 28.84
N GLU A 194 -7.73 0.04 29.49
CA GLU A 194 -6.96 -1.19 29.47
C GLU A 194 -6.61 -1.62 30.88
N SER A 195 -6.48 -2.93 31.05
CA SER A 195 -6.14 -3.55 32.32
C SER A 195 -5.25 -4.75 32.06
N GLU A 196 -4.10 -4.79 32.72
CA GLU A 196 -3.25 -5.97 32.80
C GLU A 196 -3.36 -6.54 34.21
N ILE A 197 -3.65 -7.83 34.29
CA ILE A 197 -3.92 -8.55 35.52
C ILE A 197 -2.98 -9.75 35.56
N THR A 198 -2.32 -9.99 36.68
CA THR A 198 -1.56 -11.22 36.94
C THR A 198 -2.20 -12.04 38.06
N PRO A 199 -3.31 -12.79 37.77
CA PRO A 199 -4.02 -13.56 38.81
C PRO A 199 -3.13 -14.55 39.55
N LEU A 200 -2.11 -15.06 38.88
CA LEU A 200 -1.03 -15.87 39.42
C LEU A 200 0.30 -15.26 38.92
N LYS A 201 1.40 -15.54 39.62
CA LYS A 201 2.73 -15.01 39.26
C LYS A 201 3.16 -15.35 37.82
N HIS A 202 2.66 -16.45 37.29
CA HIS A 202 2.99 -17.00 35.97
C HIS A 202 1.84 -16.86 34.96
N TRP A 203 0.79 -16.10 35.26
CA TRP A 203 -0.35 -15.92 34.36
C TRP A 203 -0.70 -14.44 34.22
N LEU A 204 -0.51 -13.90 33.02
CA LEU A 204 -0.92 -12.55 32.62
C LEU A 204 -2.21 -12.63 31.80
N VAL A 205 -3.17 -11.75 32.11
CA VAL A 205 -4.40 -11.50 31.36
C VAL A 205 -4.47 -10.02 31.05
N ALA A 206 -4.64 -9.66 29.78
CA ALA A 206 -4.85 -8.28 29.35
C ALA A 206 -6.26 -8.12 28.79
N LEU A 207 -6.94 -7.05 29.21
CA LEU A 207 -8.27 -6.66 28.75
C LEU A 207 -8.19 -5.21 28.26
N ALA A 208 -8.71 -4.94 27.07
CA ALA A 208 -8.79 -3.58 26.53
C ALA A 208 -10.15 -3.34 25.88
N VAL A 209 -10.65 -2.12 26.01
CA VAL A 209 -11.84 -1.62 25.32
C VAL A 209 -11.57 -0.20 24.81
N ARG A 210 -12.00 0.08 23.59
CA ARG A 210 -11.86 1.39 22.95
C ARG A 210 -13.15 1.75 22.24
N GLY A 211 -13.73 2.89 22.59
CA GLY A 211 -14.87 3.47 21.90
C GLY A 211 -14.41 4.67 21.08
N GLU A 212 -14.93 4.80 19.86
CA GLU A 212 -14.66 5.95 19.00
C GLU A 212 -15.96 6.49 18.40
N ASP A 213 -16.00 7.80 18.14
CA ASP A 213 -17.10 8.50 17.47
C ASP A 213 -16.51 9.29 16.29
N PHE A 214 -16.84 8.86 15.08
CA PHE A 214 -16.47 9.49 13.81
C PHE A 214 -17.60 10.41 13.35
N GLU A 215 -17.25 11.57 12.79
CA GLU A 215 -18.25 12.53 12.32
C GLU A 215 -19.11 12.03 11.14
N ASP A 216 -18.57 11.14 10.30
CA ASP A 216 -19.20 10.58 9.10
C ASP A 216 -19.68 9.13 9.29
N PHE A 217 -18.95 8.32 10.07
CA PHE A 217 -19.23 6.88 10.27
C PHE A 217 -19.86 6.53 11.63
N GLY A 218 -20.05 7.52 12.50
CA GLY A 218 -20.64 7.32 13.82
C GLY A 218 -19.76 6.49 14.76
N GLN A 219 -20.42 5.70 15.62
CA GLN A 219 -19.77 5.10 16.78
C GLN A 219 -19.31 3.66 16.57
N THR A 220 -18.12 3.34 17.07
CA THR A 220 -17.58 1.98 17.11
C THR A 220 -17.09 1.62 18.50
N LEU A 221 -17.14 0.33 18.84
CA LEU A 221 -16.63 -0.22 20.10
C LEU A 221 -15.78 -1.46 19.81
N ASN A 222 -14.49 -1.33 20.05
CA ASN A 222 -13.51 -2.39 19.88
C ASN A 222 -13.04 -2.93 21.22
N TYR A 223 -12.73 -4.23 21.27
CA TYR A 223 -12.25 -4.86 22.49
C TYR A 223 -11.21 -5.94 22.19
N LYS A 224 -10.36 -6.18 23.19
CA LYS A 224 -9.31 -7.22 23.14
C LYS A 224 -9.21 -7.93 24.47
N VAL A 225 -9.04 -9.25 24.38
CA VAL A 225 -8.67 -10.12 25.49
C VAL A 225 -7.42 -10.87 25.07
N ALA A 226 -6.37 -10.83 25.87
CA ALA A 226 -5.16 -11.60 25.65
C ALA A 226 -4.70 -12.29 26.94
N THR A 227 -3.97 -13.38 26.78
CA THR A 227 -3.43 -14.15 27.90
C THR A 227 -2.04 -14.67 27.57
N ASN A 228 -1.19 -14.77 28.59
CA ASN A 228 0.11 -15.42 28.53
C ASN A 228 0.32 -16.21 29.84
N ILE A 229 0.58 -17.51 29.73
CA ILE A 229 0.76 -18.41 30.87
C ILE A 229 2.11 -19.13 30.79
N GLY A 230 2.94 -18.96 31.81
CA GLY A 230 4.17 -19.72 32.04
C GLY A 230 3.86 -21.09 32.61
N VAL A 231 3.93 -22.12 31.77
CA VAL A 231 3.62 -23.50 32.15
C VAL A 231 4.75 -24.11 32.97
N THR A 232 6.01 -23.83 32.63
CA THR A 232 7.14 -24.28 33.46
C THR A 232 7.02 -23.71 34.87
N ASP A 233 6.86 -22.39 35.00
CA ASP A 233 6.70 -21.70 36.28
C ASP A 233 5.55 -22.29 37.11
N PHE A 234 4.41 -22.60 36.46
CA PHE A 234 3.29 -23.28 37.12
C PHE A 234 3.66 -24.69 37.64
N LEU A 235 4.37 -25.49 36.85
CA LEU A 235 4.78 -26.84 37.24
C LEU A 235 5.87 -26.83 38.32
N GLU A 236 6.75 -25.83 38.32
CA GLU A 236 7.74 -25.57 39.38
C GLU A 236 7.06 -25.18 40.69
N ASP A 237 6.14 -24.20 40.66
CA ASP A 237 5.33 -23.81 41.82
C ASP A 237 4.54 -25.00 42.40
N ALA A 238 4.09 -25.92 41.53
CA ALA A 238 3.41 -27.16 41.92
C ALA A 238 4.34 -28.29 42.39
N ASN A 239 5.67 -28.06 42.46
CA ASN A 239 6.70 -29.06 42.78
C ASN A 239 6.66 -30.31 41.87
N MET A 240 6.17 -30.17 40.65
CA MET A 240 6.08 -31.28 39.68
C MET A 240 7.36 -31.43 38.85
N ILE A 241 8.10 -30.34 38.68
CA ILE A 241 9.42 -30.29 38.04
C ILE A 241 10.34 -29.41 38.90
N ALA A 242 11.65 -29.51 38.67
CA ALA A 242 12.68 -28.73 39.38
C ALA A 242 13.67 -28.08 38.39
N ASN A 243 13.21 -27.73 37.18
CA ASN A 243 14.08 -27.51 36.03
C ASN A 243 14.14 -26.05 35.58
N ASP A 244 15.14 -25.32 36.09
CA ASP A 244 15.42 -23.91 35.75
C ASP A 244 15.88 -23.68 34.28
N GLU A 245 16.17 -24.72 33.50
CA GLU A 245 16.74 -24.57 32.13
C GLU A 245 15.70 -24.51 30.99
N MET A 246 14.41 -24.74 31.28
CA MET A 246 13.37 -24.89 30.23
C MET A 246 12.16 -24.00 30.51
N ILE A 247 11.92 -22.96 29.71
CA ILE A 247 10.79 -22.03 29.86
C ILE A 247 9.78 -22.28 28.74
N LEU A 248 8.61 -22.81 29.08
CA LEU A 248 7.48 -22.96 28.16
C LEU A 248 6.35 -22.00 28.55
N LYS A 249 5.93 -21.15 27.61
CA LYS A 249 4.78 -20.26 27.77
C LYS A 249 3.77 -20.48 26.65
N PHE A 250 2.48 -20.48 26.97
CA PHE A 250 1.40 -20.39 25.99
C PHE A 250 0.81 -18.99 25.99
N ARG A 251 0.45 -18.49 24.81
CA ARG A 251 -0.21 -17.20 24.65
C ARG A 251 -1.34 -17.29 23.67
N GLY A 252 -2.30 -16.39 23.81
CA GLY A 252 -3.39 -16.26 22.85
C GLY A 252 -4.10 -14.94 23.00
N SER A 253 -4.78 -14.51 21.95
CA SER A 253 -5.59 -13.30 21.98
C SER A 253 -6.81 -13.40 21.08
N PHE A 254 -7.84 -12.65 21.47
CA PHE A 254 -9.02 -12.38 20.68
C PHE A 254 -9.22 -10.86 20.66
N SER A 255 -9.43 -10.28 19.49
CA SER A 255 -9.70 -8.84 19.38
C SER A 255 -10.61 -8.52 18.22
N THR A 256 -11.31 -7.40 18.31
CA THR A 256 -12.02 -6.78 17.19
C THR A 256 -11.28 -5.52 16.74
N GLY A 257 -11.51 -5.13 15.49
CA GLY A 257 -10.98 -3.89 14.93
C GLY A 257 -11.96 -3.25 13.96
N PHE A 258 -11.70 -1.98 13.68
CA PHE A 258 -12.51 -1.11 12.83
C PHE A 258 -11.57 -0.22 12.03
N ARG A 259 -11.85 0.00 10.75
CA ARG A 259 -11.13 0.94 9.92
C ARG A 259 -12.10 1.65 9.00
N ALA A 260 -12.30 2.95 9.23
CA ALA A 260 -13.10 3.78 8.36
C ALA A 260 -12.31 4.20 7.10
N PRO A 261 -12.92 4.20 5.90
CA PRO A 261 -12.29 4.63 4.66
C PRO A 261 -11.72 6.03 4.79
N THR A 262 -10.47 6.27 4.40
CA THR A 262 -9.86 7.61 4.51
C THR A 262 -10.57 8.62 3.58
N PRO A 263 -10.53 9.94 3.87
CA PRO A 263 -10.99 10.97 2.95
C PRO A 263 -10.39 10.85 1.55
N GLY A 264 -9.14 10.40 1.46
CA GLY A 264 -8.47 10.07 0.20
C GLY A 264 -9.12 8.90 -0.54
N GLN A 265 -9.47 7.80 0.13
CA GLN A 265 -10.18 6.68 -0.49
C GLN A 265 -11.61 7.05 -0.91
N GLN A 266 -12.29 7.92 -0.17
CA GLN A 266 -13.63 8.38 -0.51
C GLN A 266 -13.64 9.32 -1.73
N ASN A 267 -12.60 10.14 -1.90
CA ASN A 267 -12.59 11.25 -2.86
C ASN A 267 -11.47 11.16 -3.92
N ALA A 268 -10.74 10.05 -3.99
CA ALA A 268 -9.71 9.84 -5.01
C ALA A 268 -10.29 10.05 -6.42
N PHE A 269 -9.68 10.97 -7.16
CA PHE A 269 -10.02 11.23 -8.54
C PHE A 269 -8.74 11.36 -9.36
N ASN A 270 -8.48 10.41 -10.26
CA ASN A 270 -7.39 10.51 -11.24
C ASN A 270 -7.74 9.74 -12.51
N VAL A 271 -7.12 10.13 -13.63
CA VAL A 271 -7.25 9.41 -14.89
C VAL A 271 -5.85 9.13 -15.43
N THR A 272 -5.59 7.85 -15.68
CA THR A 272 -4.31 7.35 -16.18
C THR A 272 -4.48 6.68 -17.53
N THR A 273 -3.44 6.66 -18.34
CA THR A 273 -3.45 5.91 -19.60
C THR A 273 -2.83 4.54 -19.38
N GLU A 274 -3.63 3.50 -19.56
CA GLU A 274 -3.24 2.09 -19.37
C GLU A 274 -3.35 1.33 -20.70
N PHE A 275 -2.64 0.20 -20.82
CA PHE A 275 -2.72 -0.65 -22.01
C PHE A 275 -3.79 -1.71 -21.80
N ASN A 276 -4.87 -1.66 -22.58
CA ASN A 276 -5.91 -2.68 -22.53
C ASN A 276 -5.54 -3.84 -23.46
N PHE A 277 -5.24 -5.00 -22.87
CA PHE A 277 -4.81 -6.20 -23.61
C PHE A 277 -5.91 -6.81 -24.49
N GLU A 278 -7.18 -6.67 -24.12
CA GLU A 278 -8.30 -7.18 -24.92
C GLU A 278 -8.51 -6.35 -26.20
N LYS A 279 -8.36 -5.03 -26.08
CA LYS A 279 -8.47 -4.07 -27.19
C LYS A 279 -7.17 -3.94 -27.98
N ASN A 280 -6.05 -4.35 -27.38
CA ASN A 280 -4.69 -4.12 -27.88
C ASN A 280 -4.45 -2.64 -28.23
N ASP A 281 -4.88 -1.75 -27.32
CA ASP A 281 -4.82 -0.29 -27.48
C ASP A 281 -4.64 0.39 -26.11
N LEU A 282 -4.21 1.65 -26.12
CA LEU A 282 -4.16 2.49 -24.94
C LEU A 282 -5.55 3.06 -24.63
N VAL A 283 -5.96 2.97 -23.37
CA VAL A 283 -7.23 3.49 -22.88
C VAL A 283 -7.00 4.38 -21.67
N ASN A 284 -7.87 5.37 -21.51
CA ASN A 284 -7.87 6.18 -20.29
C ASN A 284 -8.75 5.51 -19.23
N ASN A 285 -8.13 5.10 -18.12
CA ASN A 285 -8.79 4.51 -16.97
C ASN A 285 -8.85 5.51 -15.81
N GLY A 286 -10.06 5.80 -15.34
CA GLY A 286 -10.31 6.70 -14.23
C GLY A 286 -10.47 5.97 -12.90
N THR A 287 -9.77 6.38 -11.86
CA THR A 287 -10.21 6.10 -10.48
C THR A 287 -11.06 7.27 -10.02
N ILE A 288 -12.35 7.03 -9.77
CA ILE A 288 -13.31 8.08 -9.39
C ILE A 288 -13.93 7.80 -8.02
N PRO A 289 -14.43 8.84 -7.31
CA PRO A 289 -15.17 8.67 -6.06
C PRO A 289 -16.34 7.70 -6.25
N SER A 290 -16.59 6.84 -5.27
CA SER A 290 -17.69 5.87 -5.32
C SER A 290 -19.07 6.57 -5.40
N THR A 291 -19.15 7.82 -4.93
CA THR A 291 -20.34 8.69 -4.99
C THR A 291 -20.53 9.41 -6.32
N ASN A 292 -19.63 9.22 -7.30
CA ASN A 292 -19.78 9.82 -8.63
C ASN A 292 -21.02 9.22 -9.35
N PRO A 293 -21.86 10.04 -10.02
CA PRO A 293 -23.06 9.54 -10.71
C PRO A 293 -22.81 8.43 -11.75
N ALA A 294 -21.61 8.39 -12.37
CA ALA A 294 -21.24 7.31 -13.29
C ALA A 294 -21.20 5.93 -12.62
N VAL A 295 -20.91 5.88 -11.31
CA VAL A 295 -20.89 4.64 -10.51
C VAL A 295 -22.30 4.08 -10.34
N ALA A 296 -23.29 4.93 -10.07
CA ALA A 296 -24.69 4.50 -9.93
C ALA A 296 -25.23 3.86 -11.21
N VAL A 297 -24.77 4.33 -12.38
CA VAL A 297 -25.17 3.78 -13.69
C VAL A 297 -24.73 2.32 -13.88
N VAL A 298 -23.54 1.96 -13.36
CA VAL A 298 -22.97 0.61 -13.56
C VAL A 298 -23.30 -0.35 -12.43
N THR A 299 -23.46 0.16 -11.20
CA THR A 299 -23.84 -0.64 -10.03
C THR A 299 -25.35 -0.83 -9.89
N GLY A 300 -26.15 0.09 -10.45
CA GLY A 300 -27.59 0.15 -10.23
C GLY A 300 -27.99 0.53 -8.79
N LYS A 301 -27.03 0.91 -7.93
CA LYS A 301 -27.27 1.35 -6.56
C LYS A 301 -27.49 2.86 -6.52
N GLU A 302 -28.50 3.30 -5.77
CA GLU A 302 -28.74 4.73 -5.52
C GLU A 302 -27.69 5.34 -4.57
N ASP A 303 -27.14 4.52 -3.67
CA ASP A 303 -26.09 4.90 -2.73
C ASP A 303 -24.89 3.94 -2.87
N ASN A 304 -23.73 4.52 -3.10
CA ASN A 304 -22.44 3.84 -3.24
C ASN A 304 -21.42 4.42 -2.25
N SER A 305 -21.87 5.05 -1.17
CA SER A 305 -20.98 5.46 -0.08
C SER A 305 -20.20 4.27 0.46
N LEU A 306 -18.93 4.48 0.77
CA LEU A 306 -18.09 3.47 1.38
C LEU A 306 -18.52 3.22 2.83
N ASP A 307 -18.40 1.98 3.29
CA ASP A 307 -18.62 1.57 4.67
C ASP A 307 -17.28 1.28 5.39
N PRO A 308 -17.24 1.28 6.74
CA PRO A 308 -16.05 0.86 7.49
C PRO A 308 -15.72 -0.63 7.38
N GLU A 309 -14.43 -0.97 7.26
CA GLU A 309 -13.97 -2.35 7.38
C GLU A 309 -14.00 -2.78 8.86
N ILE A 310 -14.56 -3.95 9.15
CA ILE A 310 -14.55 -4.54 10.49
C ILE A 310 -13.74 -5.82 10.52
N SER A 311 -13.03 -6.08 11.63
CA SER A 311 -12.20 -7.27 11.78
C SER A 311 -12.42 -8.00 13.09
N THR A 312 -12.21 -9.31 13.05
CA THR A 312 -12.06 -10.17 14.21
C THR A 312 -10.76 -10.96 14.07
N ASN A 313 -9.91 -10.88 15.07
CA ASN A 313 -8.58 -11.49 15.08
C ASN A 313 -8.47 -12.48 16.23
N PHE A 314 -8.06 -13.70 15.92
CA PHE A 314 -7.72 -14.72 16.89
C PHE A 314 -6.27 -15.16 16.70
N THR A 315 -5.51 -15.22 17.80
CA THR A 315 -4.15 -15.75 17.80
C THR A 315 -3.96 -16.78 18.91
N SER A 316 -3.13 -17.78 18.65
CA SER A 316 -2.72 -18.78 19.62
C SER A 316 -1.30 -19.22 19.32
N GLY A 317 -0.45 -19.31 20.34
CA GLY A 317 0.95 -19.64 20.14
C GLY A 317 1.65 -20.06 21.41
N PHE A 318 2.92 -20.42 21.26
CA PHE A 318 3.78 -20.74 22.38
C PHE A 318 5.21 -20.26 22.15
N THR A 319 5.89 -19.98 23.26
CA THR A 319 7.33 -19.75 23.29
C THR A 319 7.97 -20.87 24.09
N PHE A 320 9.02 -21.46 23.54
CA PHE A 320 9.79 -22.51 24.16
C PHE A 320 11.26 -22.10 24.16
N GLU A 321 11.82 -21.94 25.35
CA GLU A 321 13.22 -21.65 25.57
C GLU A 321 13.85 -22.83 26.30
N VAL A 322 14.98 -23.31 25.80
CA VAL A 322 15.77 -24.32 26.50
C VAL A 322 17.23 -23.93 26.42
N ARG A 323 17.82 -23.60 27.58
CA ARG A 323 19.11 -22.91 27.65
C ARG A 323 19.03 -21.64 26.79
N ASP A 324 19.91 -21.51 25.81
CA ASP A 324 19.98 -20.37 24.91
C ASP A 324 19.21 -20.58 23.58
N ILE A 325 18.55 -21.75 23.40
CA ILE A 325 17.72 -22.03 22.21
C ILE A 325 16.33 -21.44 22.42
N ASN A 326 15.87 -20.66 21.44
CA ASN A 326 14.58 -19.97 21.49
C ASN A 326 13.70 -20.37 20.30
N LEU A 327 12.52 -20.92 20.57
CA LEU A 327 11.50 -21.24 19.58
C LEU A 327 10.20 -20.47 19.88
N THR A 328 9.64 -19.84 18.87
CA THR A 328 8.31 -19.23 18.89
C THR A 328 7.48 -19.80 17.75
N VAL A 329 6.25 -20.20 18.05
CA VAL A 329 5.26 -20.62 17.05
C VAL A 329 3.95 -19.91 17.34
N ASP A 330 3.43 -19.19 16.36
CA ASP A 330 2.14 -18.50 16.45
C ASP A 330 1.24 -18.90 15.29
N LEU A 331 -0.04 -19.08 15.58
CA LEU A 331 -1.11 -19.31 14.64
C LEU A 331 -2.04 -18.09 14.68
N PHE A 332 -2.54 -17.67 13.53
CA PHE A 332 -3.48 -16.56 13.43
C PHE A 332 -4.65 -16.88 12.48
N ASP A 333 -5.82 -16.34 12.84
CA ASP A 333 -7.06 -16.34 12.06
C ASP A 333 -7.62 -14.92 12.13
N ILE A 334 -7.62 -14.23 10.99
CA ILE A 334 -8.05 -12.85 10.83
C ILE A 334 -9.21 -12.86 9.86
N ARG A 335 -10.38 -12.40 10.30
CA ARG A 335 -11.57 -12.28 9.47
C ARG A 335 -11.89 -10.82 9.32
N MET A 336 -12.03 -10.38 8.08
CA MET A 336 -12.36 -9.01 7.76
C MET A 336 -13.62 -8.98 6.92
N LYS A 337 -14.51 -8.06 7.22
CA LYS A 337 -15.72 -7.80 6.45
C LYS A 337 -15.72 -6.42 5.86
N ASP A 338 -16.53 -6.27 4.81
CA ASP A 338 -16.76 -5.01 4.13
C ASP A 338 -15.42 -4.40 3.66
N ARG A 339 -14.53 -5.24 3.12
CA ARG A 339 -13.15 -4.89 2.75
C ARG A 339 -13.14 -3.82 1.67
N LEU A 340 -12.25 -2.85 1.83
CA LEU A 340 -12.00 -1.80 0.85
C LEU A 340 -11.04 -2.27 -0.24
N ALA A 341 -11.49 -2.23 -1.48
CA ALA A 341 -10.62 -2.37 -2.65
C ALA A 341 -11.16 -1.55 -3.82
N LEU A 342 -10.31 -1.33 -4.82
CA LEU A 342 -10.78 -0.91 -6.13
C LEU A 342 -11.61 -2.05 -6.77
N SER A 343 -12.73 -1.67 -7.38
CA SER A 343 -13.57 -2.53 -8.22
C SER A 343 -12.85 -2.99 -9.48
N GLN A 344 -13.48 -3.91 -10.22
CA GLN A 344 -13.20 -4.11 -11.64
C GLN A 344 -13.41 -2.82 -12.45
N ASP A 345 -12.88 -2.80 -13.66
CA ASP A 345 -13.07 -1.67 -14.57
C ASP A 345 -14.44 -1.73 -15.27
N PHE A 346 -15.07 -0.57 -15.40
CA PHE A 346 -16.36 -0.40 -16.06
C PHE A 346 -16.25 0.57 -17.23
N ALA A 347 -17.04 0.33 -18.26
CA ALA A 347 -17.17 1.24 -19.41
C ALA A 347 -18.62 1.68 -19.58
N LEU A 348 -18.81 2.97 -19.87
CA LEU A 348 -20.11 3.52 -20.22
C LEU A 348 -20.37 3.36 -21.72
N ASN A 349 -21.60 2.96 -22.08
CA ASN A 349 -22.03 3.02 -23.46
C ASN A 349 -22.34 4.48 -23.89
N GLU A 350 -22.42 4.72 -25.20
CA GLU A 350 -22.61 6.07 -25.73
C GLU A 350 -23.89 6.76 -25.23
N GLN A 351 -24.98 6.01 -25.00
CA GLN A 351 -26.21 6.57 -24.46
C GLN A 351 -26.01 7.03 -23.01
N GLN A 352 -25.41 6.18 -22.17
CA GLN A 352 -25.11 6.50 -20.77
C GLN A 352 -24.20 7.73 -20.66
N LYS A 353 -23.19 7.85 -21.53
CA LYS A 353 -22.34 9.06 -21.59
C LYS A 353 -23.16 10.30 -21.94
N GLN A 354 -24.01 10.23 -22.96
CA GLN A 354 -24.84 11.38 -23.36
C GLN A 354 -25.82 11.78 -22.25
N ASP A 355 -26.39 10.82 -21.54
CA ASP A 355 -27.31 11.07 -20.42
C ASP A 355 -26.57 11.78 -19.27
N LEU A 356 -25.40 11.27 -18.86
CA LEU A 356 -24.56 11.89 -17.82
C LEU A 356 -24.09 13.30 -18.22
N LEU A 357 -23.73 13.50 -19.49
CA LEU A 357 -23.38 14.82 -20.01
C LEU A 357 -24.57 15.79 -19.99
N ALA A 358 -25.77 15.32 -20.33
CA ALA A 358 -27.00 16.12 -20.24
C ALA A 358 -27.37 16.47 -18.79
N GLU A 359 -26.98 15.64 -17.83
CA GLU A 359 -27.12 15.88 -16.39
C GLU A 359 -26.01 16.76 -15.80
N GLY A 360 -25.01 17.14 -16.61
CA GLY A 360 -23.92 18.04 -16.21
C GLY A 360 -22.66 17.34 -15.69
N VAL A 361 -22.58 16.02 -15.76
CA VAL A 361 -21.40 15.21 -15.38
C VAL A 361 -20.39 15.24 -16.52
N THR A 362 -19.72 16.38 -16.68
CA THR A 362 -18.79 16.64 -17.80
C THR A 362 -17.59 15.71 -17.85
N SER A 363 -17.17 15.12 -16.72
CA SER A 363 -16.10 14.12 -16.66
C SER A 363 -16.40 12.85 -17.47
N ALA A 364 -17.69 12.51 -17.68
CA ALA A 364 -18.10 11.32 -18.43
C ALA A 364 -17.60 11.29 -19.88
N ALA A 365 -17.28 12.45 -20.48
CA ALA A 365 -16.72 12.53 -21.84
C ALA A 365 -15.33 11.90 -21.96
N ASN A 366 -14.55 11.88 -20.87
CA ASN A 366 -13.16 11.43 -20.86
C ASN A 366 -12.98 10.07 -20.14
N LEU A 367 -14.04 9.52 -19.53
CA LEU A 367 -14.03 8.21 -18.89
C LEU A 367 -14.32 7.14 -19.95
N GLN A 368 -13.27 6.55 -20.52
CA GLN A 368 -13.41 5.37 -21.39
C GLN A 368 -13.64 4.12 -20.54
N GLU A 369 -12.79 3.95 -19.55
CA GLU A 369 -12.90 2.98 -18.47
C GLU A 369 -12.78 3.70 -17.13
N PHE A 370 -13.39 3.14 -16.10
CA PHE A 370 -13.24 3.65 -14.74
C PHE A 370 -13.46 2.56 -13.70
N ARG A 371 -12.83 2.75 -12.54
CA ARG A 371 -12.98 1.99 -11.31
C ARG A 371 -13.20 2.93 -10.13
N PHE A 372 -13.67 2.38 -9.03
CA PHE A 372 -13.93 3.12 -7.80
C PHE A 372 -13.66 2.23 -6.59
N PHE A 373 -13.45 2.82 -5.43
CA PHE A 373 -13.37 2.04 -4.18
C PHE A 373 -14.75 1.45 -3.87
N THR A 374 -14.78 0.22 -3.38
CA THR A 374 -15.98 -0.48 -2.92
C THR A 374 -15.69 -1.28 -1.64
N ASN A 375 -16.75 -1.59 -0.89
CA ASN A 375 -16.76 -2.39 0.34
C ASN A 375 -17.49 -3.74 0.15
N ASP A 376 -17.49 -4.28 -1.07
CA ASP A 376 -18.40 -5.37 -1.45
C ASP A 376 -17.80 -6.78 -1.28
N PHE A 377 -16.82 -7.01 -0.38
CA PHE A 377 -16.26 -8.36 -0.17
C PHE A 377 -15.71 -8.62 1.24
N ASP A 378 -15.67 -9.89 1.62
CA ASP A 378 -15.14 -10.39 2.89
C ASP A 378 -13.90 -11.24 2.65
N THR A 379 -12.98 -11.25 3.62
CA THR A 379 -11.77 -12.09 3.56
C THR A 379 -11.49 -12.81 4.87
N THR A 380 -10.87 -13.97 4.76
CA THR A 380 -10.22 -14.66 5.88
C THR A 380 -8.74 -14.82 5.56
N THR A 381 -7.87 -14.34 6.47
CA THR A 381 -6.42 -14.51 6.41
C THR A 381 -5.96 -15.39 7.56
N GLN A 382 -5.32 -16.51 7.25
CA GLN A 382 -4.89 -17.50 8.23
C GLN A 382 -3.44 -17.89 8.00
N GLY A 383 -2.75 -18.29 9.05
CA GLY A 383 -1.36 -18.69 8.89
C GLY A 383 -0.64 -19.14 10.14
N VAL A 384 0.64 -19.41 9.94
CA VAL A 384 1.60 -19.80 10.97
C VAL A 384 2.89 -19.02 10.80
N ASP A 385 3.41 -18.55 11.93
CA ASP A 385 4.73 -17.94 12.06
C ASP A 385 5.60 -18.81 12.96
N ILE A 386 6.82 -19.10 12.49
CA ILE A 386 7.81 -19.87 13.22
C ILE A 386 9.13 -19.10 13.25
N VAL A 387 9.65 -18.87 14.45
CA VAL A 387 10.98 -18.28 14.66
C VAL A 387 11.77 -19.19 15.56
N LEU A 388 12.92 -19.66 15.08
CA LEU A 388 13.87 -20.46 15.83
C LEU A 388 15.23 -19.76 15.83
N THR A 389 15.78 -19.51 17.02
CA THR A 389 17.15 -19.04 17.21
C THR A 389 17.93 -20.09 17.97
N VAL A 390 19.05 -20.53 17.39
CA VAL A 390 19.96 -21.51 17.97
C VAL A 390 21.35 -20.89 18.04
N PRO A 391 21.94 -20.75 19.22
CA PRO A 391 23.31 -20.30 19.34
C PRO A 391 24.25 -21.35 18.76
N VAL A 392 25.30 -20.87 18.12
CA VAL A 392 26.41 -21.66 17.62
C VAL A 392 27.72 -21.08 18.17
N PRO A 393 28.86 -21.81 18.11
CA PRO A 393 30.12 -21.24 18.53
C PRO A 393 30.42 -19.91 17.81
N ASN A 394 30.58 -18.84 18.60
CA ASN A 394 30.82 -17.47 18.14
C ASN A 394 29.71 -16.87 17.26
N GLY A 395 28.45 -17.25 17.44
CA GLY A 395 27.37 -16.65 16.68
C GLY A 395 26.02 -17.33 16.86
N ASP A 396 25.09 -17.08 15.94
CA ASP A 396 23.72 -17.59 16.01
C ASP A 396 23.23 -18.04 14.64
N VAL A 397 22.37 -19.06 14.65
CA VAL A 397 21.54 -19.45 13.51
C VAL A 397 20.10 -19.08 13.81
N ALA A 398 19.51 -18.25 12.95
CA ALA A 398 18.10 -17.90 13.00
C ALA A 398 17.36 -18.50 11.79
N VAL A 399 16.26 -19.21 12.05
CA VAL A 399 15.33 -19.71 11.04
C VAL A 399 14.00 -19.00 11.24
N LEU A 400 13.51 -18.40 10.17
CA LEU A 400 12.18 -17.79 10.10
C LEU A 400 11.39 -18.52 9.02
N TYR A 401 10.15 -18.85 9.32
CA TYR A 401 9.20 -19.39 8.35
C TYR A 401 7.82 -18.80 8.62
N ASN A 402 7.20 -18.26 7.58
CA ASN A 402 5.82 -17.80 7.58
C ASN A 402 5.07 -18.54 6.48
N ARG A 403 3.86 -18.99 6.79
CA ARG A 403 2.86 -19.35 5.80
C ARG A 403 1.59 -18.57 6.06
N THR A 404 1.15 -17.80 5.08
CA THR A 404 -0.05 -16.97 5.13
C THR A 404 -0.93 -17.29 3.93
N GLU A 405 -2.22 -17.46 4.16
CA GLU A 405 -3.22 -17.71 3.13
C GLU A 405 -4.39 -16.78 3.34
N THR A 406 -4.71 -16.00 2.31
CA THR A 406 -5.88 -15.12 2.25
C THR A 406 -6.90 -15.75 1.31
N THR A 407 -8.16 -15.75 1.71
CA THR A 407 -9.29 -16.24 0.90
C THR A 407 -10.41 -15.22 0.92
N VAL A 408 -10.96 -14.90 -0.24
CA VAL A 408 -12.20 -14.13 -0.39
C VAL A 408 -13.37 -15.06 -0.06
N THR A 409 -14.08 -14.76 1.02
CA THR A 409 -15.12 -15.66 1.55
C THR A 409 -16.53 -15.29 1.11
N ASP A 410 -16.75 -14.03 0.74
CA ASP A 410 -17.99 -13.49 0.19
C ASP A 410 -17.62 -12.30 -0.70
N HIS A 411 -18.35 -12.08 -1.79
CA HIS A 411 -18.12 -10.92 -2.67
C HIS A 411 -19.34 -10.63 -3.54
N ASN A 412 -19.44 -9.38 -4.02
CA ASN A 412 -20.35 -9.00 -5.10
C ASN A 412 -19.68 -9.25 -6.47
N PRO A 413 -20.19 -10.19 -7.30
CA PRO A 413 -19.62 -10.47 -8.61
C PRO A 413 -19.78 -9.31 -9.61
N ASP A 414 -20.66 -8.34 -9.32
CA ASP A 414 -20.82 -7.16 -10.16
C ASP A 414 -19.69 -6.15 -9.97
N THR A 415 -18.93 -6.21 -8.87
CA THR A 415 -17.83 -5.27 -8.58
C THR A 415 -16.47 -5.94 -8.41
N LEU A 416 -16.42 -7.24 -8.07
CA LEU A 416 -15.21 -8.06 -8.01
C LEU A 416 -15.32 -9.24 -8.99
N ASP A 417 -14.38 -9.33 -9.93
CA ASP A 417 -14.28 -10.45 -10.87
C ASP A 417 -13.30 -11.54 -10.39
N ASP A 418 -13.26 -12.66 -11.12
CA ASP A 418 -12.40 -13.80 -10.79
C ASP A 418 -10.90 -13.44 -10.83
N LEU A 419 -10.50 -12.54 -11.73
CA LEU A 419 -9.13 -12.04 -11.85
C LEU A 419 -8.72 -11.28 -10.58
N ARG A 420 -9.59 -10.37 -10.11
CA ARG A 420 -9.38 -9.60 -8.90
C ARG A 420 -9.36 -10.47 -7.64
N ILE A 421 -10.23 -11.48 -7.56
CA ILE A 421 -10.21 -12.45 -6.46
C ILE A 421 -8.86 -13.16 -6.41
N LYS A 422 -8.38 -13.67 -7.56
CA LYS A 422 -7.09 -14.34 -7.63
C LYS A 422 -5.93 -13.41 -7.24
N GLU A 423 -5.97 -12.15 -7.65
CA GLU A 423 -4.99 -11.15 -7.20
C GLU A 423 -5.01 -10.98 -5.67
N LEU A 424 -6.19 -10.84 -5.06
CA LEU A 424 -6.32 -10.67 -3.61
C LEU A 424 -5.80 -11.88 -2.81
N GLU A 425 -5.89 -13.09 -3.37
CA GLU A 425 -5.50 -14.34 -2.72
C GLU A 425 -4.05 -14.77 -3.00
N GLU A 426 -3.51 -14.45 -4.19
CA GLU A 426 -2.27 -15.05 -4.72
C GLU A 426 -1.19 -14.03 -5.14
N ASN A 427 -1.45 -12.71 -5.10
CA ASN A 427 -0.46 -11.70 -5.52
C ASN A 427 0.83 -11.74 -4.66
N LEU A 428 0.71 -12.11 -3.39
CA LEU A 428 1.86 -12.30 -2.50
C LEU A 428 2.18 -13.78 -2.25
N PRO A 429 3.46 -14.15 -2.09
CA PRO A 429 3.82 -15.52 -1.76
C PRO A 429 3.15 -16.02 -0.48
N LYS A 430 2.44 -17.14 -0.59
CA LYS A 430 1.84 -17.82 0.56
C LYS A 430 2.89 -18.32 1.56
N GLN A 431 4.14 -18.47 1.14
CA GLN A 431 5.24 -18.95 1.97
C GLN A 431 6.45 -18.04 1.85
N ARG A 432 7.03 -17.68 2.99
CA ARG A 432 8.31 -16.96 3.08
C ARG A 432 9.17 -17.61 4.14
N GLY A 433 10.48 -17.59 3.93
CA GLY A 433 11.41 -18.11 4.92
C GLY A 433 12.77 -17.44 4.86
N ALA A 434 13.51 -17.50 5.95
CA ALA A 434 14.89 -17.06 5.98
C ALA A 434 15.73 -17.96 6.89
N LEU A 435 16.94 -18.29 6.43
CA LEU A 435 17.99 -18.89 7.25
C LEU A 435 19.12 -17.86 7.34
N THR A 436 19.39 -17.37 8.54
CA THR A 436 20.47 -16.41 8.80
C THR A 436 21.51 -17.03 9.71
N LEU A 437 22.78 -16.93 9.33
CA LEU A 437 23.93 -17.22 10.18
C LEU A 437 24.66 -15.92 10.45
N THR A 438 24.80 -15.55 11.71
CA THR A 438 25.71 -14.48 12.17
C THR A 438 26.90 -15.13 12.86
N GLN A 439 28.11 -14.67 12.56
CA GLN A 439 29.31 -15.14 13.26
C GLN A 439 30.31 -14.02 13.51
N SER A 440 30.85 -14.01 14.72
CA SER A 440 32.10 -13.33 15.05
C SER A 440 33.26 -14.20 14.60
N LEU A 441 33.95 -13.79 13.54
CA LEU A 441 35.12 -14.49 13.00
C LEU A 441 36.36 -14.22 13.86
N THR A 442 36.48 -12.99 14.37
CA THR A 442 37.50 -12.55 15.33
C THR A 442 36.91 -11.52 16.29
N SER A 443 37.69 -10.95 17.21
CA SER A 443 37.25 -9.83 18.05
C SER A 443 36.95 -8.54 17.30
N GLN A 444 37.40 -8.42 16.04
CA GLN A 444 37.20 -7.21 15.22
C GLN A 444 36.35 -7.48 13.97
N TRP A 445 36.10 -8.75 13.64
CA TRP A 445 35.43 -9.13 12.40
C TRP A 445 34.20 -9.96 12.69
N SER A 446 33.08 -9.57 12.09
CA SER A 446 31.87 -10.38 12.01
C SER A 446 31.43 -10.56 10.55
N ALA A 447 30.65 -11.61 10.33
CA ALA A 447 30.02 -11.91 9.07
C ALA A 447 28.57 -12.33 9.29
N LEU A 448 27.73 -12.03 8.30
CA LEU A 448 26.35 -12.48 8.19
C LEU A 448 26.18 -13.12 6.83
N GLY A 449 25.64 -14.34 6.81
CA GLY A 449 25.12 -14.98 5.60
C GLY A 449 23.63 -15.23 5.76
N ARG A 450 22.83 -14.92 4.74
CA ARG A 450 21.38 -15.16 4.76
C ARG A 450 20.92 -15.80 3.46
N ALA A 451 20.04 -16.80 3.57
CA ALA A 451 19.24 -17.31 2.47
C ALA A 451 17.77 -16.96 2.71
N SER A 452 17.16 -16.18 1.83
CA SER A 452 15.77 -15.74 1.92
C SER A 452 14.95 -16.41 0.82
N TYR A 453 13.93 -17.18 1.19
CA TYR A 453 13.01 -17.84 0.27
C TYR A 453 11.70 -17.06 0.14
N TYR A 454 11.27 -16.88 -1.11
CA TYR A 454 9.96 -16.37 -1.49
C TYR A 454 9.28 -17.45 -2.32
N GLY A 455 8.07 -17.84 -1.92
CA GLY A 455 7.22 -18.76 -2.68
C GLY A 455 6.81 -18.22 -4.05
N ASP A 456 6.04 -19.03 -4.76
CA ASP A 456 5.32 -18.62 -5.96
C ASP A 456 4.32 -17.50 -5.66
N TRP A 457 4.02 -16.70 -6.67
CA TRP A 457 3.15 -15.54 -6.58
C TRP A 457 2.51 -15.27 -7.96
N TYR A 458 1.38 -14.59 -7.96
CA TYR A 458 0.61 -14.28 -9.16
C TYR A 458 0.69 -12.79 -9.51
N ASP A 459 0.87 -12.47 -10.78
CA ASP A 459 0.78 -11.10 -11.30
C ASP A 459 -0.51 -10.99 -12.12
N SER A 460 -1.45 -10.16 -11.69
CA SER A 460 -2.73 -9.98 -12.39
C SER A 460 -2.60 -9.18 -13.69
N GLU A 461 -1.61 -8.30 -13.80
CA GLU A 461 -1.33 -7.53 -15.02
C GLU A 461 -0.81 -8.45 -16.14
N ASP A 462 0.02 -9.42 -15.74
CA ASP A 462 0.56 -10.41 -16.66
C ASP A 462 -0.33 -11.65 -16.81
N ASP A 463 -1.34 -11.82 -15.96
CA ASP A 463 -2.13 -13.04 -15.77
C ASP A 463 -1.25 -14.29 -15.73
N GLU A 464 -0.22 -14.28 -14.88
CA GLU A 464 0.80 -15.32 -14.82
C GLU A 464 1.25 -15.63 -13.39
N THR A 465 1.56 -16.90 -13.13
CA THR A 465 2.12 -17.34 -11.83
C THR A 465 3.62 -17.53 -11.96
N TYR A 466 4.38 -16.75 -11.21
CA TYR A 466 5.83 -16.75 -11.20
C TYR A 466 6.39 -17.73 -10.16
N THR A 467 7.53 -18.36 -10.48
CA THR A 467 8.12 -19.37 -9.59
C THR A 467 8.84 -18.75 -8.40
N GLY A 468 8.78 -19.44 -7.26
CA GLY A 468 9.50 -19.04 -6.05
C GLY A 468 11.03 -19.01 -6.21
N LYS A 469 11.68 -18.10 -5.49
CA LYS A 469 13.13 -17.85 -5.55
C LYS A 469 13.80 -17.90 -4.19
N VAL A 470 15.09 -18.20 -4.19
CA VAL A 470 15.97 -18.04 -3.02
C VAL A 470 17.00 -16.95 -3.33
N LEU A 471 17.08 -15.95 -2.47
CA LEU A 471 18.10 -14.92 -2.50
C LEU A 471 19.17 -15.19 -1.46
N PHE A 472 20.42 -14.87 -1.79
CA PHE A 472 21.55 -15.01 -0.88
C PHE A 472 22.14 -13.65 -0.58
N ASP A 473 22.25 -13.30 0.69
CA ASP A 473 22.88 -12.07 1.14
C ASP A 473 24.15 -12.42 1.92
N LEU A 474 25.16 -11.54 1.80
CA LEU A 474 26.41 -11.63 2.54
C LEU A 474 26.81 -10.25 3.03
N GLU A 475 27.15 -10.14 4.32
CA GLU A 475 27.67 -8.92 4.93
C GLU A 475 28.90 -9.25 5.77
N SER A 476 29.91 -8.39 5.77
CA SER A 476 31.03 -8.45 6.69
C SER A 476 31.28 -7.09 7.33
N THR A 477 31.47 -7.09 8.64
CA THR A 477 31.70 -5.88 9.43
C THR A 477 33.04 -5.96 10.13
N TYR A 478 33.80 -4.88 10.03
CA TYR A 478 35.03 -4.63 10.78
C TYR A 478 34.79 -3.55 11.84
N MET A 479 35.08 -3.87 13.09
CA MET A 479 35.03 -2.95 14.21
C MET A 479 36.43 -2.72 14.75
N ALA A 480 36.99 -1.53 14.49
CA ALA A 480 38.28 -1.12 15.01
C ALA A 480 38.16 -0.72 16.50
N SER A 481 39.25 -0.90 17.25
CA SER A 481 39.31 -0.44 18.66
C SER A 481 39.19 1.08 18.83
N SER A 482 39.34 1.85 17.76
CA SER A 482 39.13 3.30 17.76
C SER A 482 37.65 3.71 17.70
N GLY A 483 36.71 2.77 17.65
CA GLY A 483 35.28 3.04 17.48
C GLY A 483 34.82 3.16 16.03
N ILE A 484 35.71 2.93 15.06
CA ILE A 484 35.36 2.91 13.63
C ILE A 484 34.68 1.59 13.29
N ILE A 485 33.57 1.65 12.57
CA ILE A 485 32.80 0.49 12.08
C ILE A 485 32.69 0.61 10.56
N ILE A 486 33.19 -0.40 9.85
CA ILE A 486 33.09 -0.47 8.38
C ILE A 486 32.35 -1.76 8.04
N THR A 487 31.29 -1.63 7.25
CA THR A 487 30.51 -2.77 6.78
C THR A 487 30.51 -2.79 5.26
N LEU A 488 30.80 -3.95 4.68
CA LEU A 488 30.65 -4.22 3.26
C LEU A 488 29.60 -5.33 3.11
N GLY A 489 28.61 -5.11 2.27
CA GLY A 489 27.55 -6.08 2.07
C GLY A 489 27.03 -6.12 0.65
N VAL A 490 26.41 -7.24 0.34
CA VAL A 490 25.72 -7.50 -0.90
C VAL A 490 24.41 -8.23 -0.60
N GLN A 491 23.32 -7.65 -1.08
CA GLN A 491 22.02 -8.29 -1.13
C GLN A 491 21.86 -8.95 -2.50
N ASN A 492 21.22 -10.13 -2.53
CA ASN A 492 21.03 -10.89 -3.77
C ASN A 492 22.35 -11.14 -4.52
N LEU A 493 23.35 -11.69 -3.81
CA LEU A 493 24.71 -11.97 -4.27
C LEU A 493 24.77 -12.73 -5.61
N LEU A 494 23.82 -13.61 -5.88
CA LEU A 494 23.77 -14.42 -7.09
C LEU A 494 23.14 -13.69 -8.28
N ASN A 495 22.73 -12.43 -8.11
CA ASN A 495 22.06 -11.64 -9.13
C ASN A 495 20.81 -12.34 -9.68
N THR A 496 19.98 -12.88 -8.78
CA THR A 496 18.74 -13.58 -9.13
C THR A 496 17.67 -12.59 -9.54
N TYR A 497 16.95 -12.89 -10.62
CA TYR A 497 15.79 -12.13 -11.08
C TYR A 497 14.52 -12.98 -10.96
N PRO A 498 13.33 -12.35 -10.97
CA PRO A 498 12.07 -13.05 -11.25
C PRO A 498 12.13 -13.76 -12.61
N ASP A 499 11.19 -14.69 -12.87
CA ASP A 499 11.05 -15.20 -14.24
C ASP A 499 10.66 -14.04 -15.17
N GLU A 500 11.05 -14.12 -16.44
CA GLU A 500 10.70 -13.09 -17.43
C GLU A 500 9.20 -13.14 -17.72
N ASN A 501 8.59 -11.96 -17.85
CA ASN A 501 7.21 -11.83 -18.25
C ASN A 501 7.03 -12.36 -19.69
N PRO A 502 6.19 -13.39 -19.92
CA PRO A 502 5.95 -13.93 -21.25
C PRO A 502 5.33 -12.92 -22.22
N LYS A 503 4.70 -11.85 -21.71
CA LYS A 503 4.08 -10.74 -22.45
C LYS A 503 4.97 -9.49 -22.57
N SER A 504 6.21 -9.56 -22.10
CA SER A 504 7.15 -8.41 -22.03
C SER A 504 7.32 -7.63 -23.34
N GLY A 505 7.27 -8.31 -24.49
CA GLY A 505 7.40 -7.69 -25.81
C GLY A 505 6.24 -6.75 -26.20
N ASN A 506 5.07 -6.90 -25.57
CA ASN A 506 3.88 -6.10 -25.90
C ASN A 506 3.85 -4.76 -25.16
N ILE A 507 4.29 -4.75 -23.89
CA ILE A 507 4.19 -3.60 -22.99
C ILE A 507 5.56 -3.05 -22.53
N GLY A 508 6.66 -3.69 -22.93
CA GLY A 508 8.02 -3.28 -22.55
C GLY A 508 8.40 -3.61 -21.10
N ASN A 509 7.58 -4.40 -20.40
CA ASN A 509 7.79 -4.79 -19.01
C ASN A 509 8.48 -6.17 -18.93
N GLN A 510 9.79 -6.21 -18.66
CA GLN A 510 10.56 -7.47 -18.70
C GLN A 510 10.24 -8.43 -17.54
N TYR A 511 9.90 -7.90 -16.36
CA TYR A 511 9.61 -8.66 -15.15
C TYR A 511 8.29 -8.18 -14.54
N GLY A 512 7.55 -9.07 -13.87
CA GLY A 512 6.32 -8.67 -13.18
C GLY A 512 6.59 -7.62 -12.09
N GLN A 513 5.73 -6.60 -12.04
CA GLN A 513 5.94 -5.41 -11.19
C GLN A 513 5.67 -5.72 -9.72
N PHE A 514 4.87 -6.75 -9.44
CA PHE A 514 4.55 -7.20 -8.08
C PHE A 514 5.57 -8.17 -7.49
N SER A 515 6.76 -8.32 -8.11
CA SER A 515 7.78 -9.23 -7.60
C SER A 515 8.06 -8.98 -6.10
N PRO A 516 7.93 -10.01 -5.24
CA PRO A 516 7.99 -9.86 -3.78
C PRO A 516 9.40 -9.54 -3.26
N PHE A 517 10.41 -9.63 -4.13
CA PHE A 517 11.80 -9.26 -3.83
C PHE A 517 12.38 -8.25 -4.84
N GLY A 518 11.53 -7.69 -5.72
CA GLY A 518 11.90 -6.75 -6.76
C GLY A 518 12.70 -7.37 -7.93
N PHE A 519 13.07 -6.52 -8.88
CA PHE A 519 13.74 -6.92 -10.14
C PHE A 519 15.11 -6.25 -10.34
N ASN A 520 15.69 -5.66 -9.29
CA ASN A 520 16.94 -4.88 -9.36
C ASN A 520 18.22 -5.73 -9.41
N GLY A 521 18.15 -7.04 -9.19
CA GLY A 521 19.32 -7.91 -9.15
C GLY A 521 20.17 -7.69 -7.89
N ALA A 522 21.50 -7.84 -8.02
CA ALA A 522 22.46 -7.73 -6.92
C ALA A 522 22.68 -6.26 -6.49
N TYR A 523 22.57 -5.99 -5.19
CA TYR A 523 22.78 -4.66 -4.61
C TYR A 523 23.98 -4.65 -3.66
N TRP A 524 25.03 -3.91 -4.04
CA TRP A 524 26.27 -3.77 -3.26
C TRP A 524 26.27 -2.47 -2.48
N TYR A 525 26.67 -2.52 -1.21
CA TYR A 525 26.72 -1.33 -0.36
C TYR A 525 27.91 -1.35 0.60
N ALA A 526 28.25 -0.16 1.07
CA ALA A 526 29.19 0.06 2.16
C ALA A 526 28.55 0.98 3.20
N LYS A 527 28.75 0.68 4.48
CA LYS A 527 28.34 1.53 5.61
C LYS A 527 29.58 1.95 6.39
N PHE A 528 29.60 3.20 6.82
CA PHE A 528 30.61 3.73 7.73
C PHE A 528 29.91 4.26 8.98
N GLY A 529 30.36 3.78 10.13
CA GLY A 529 29.91 4.20 11.45
C GLY A 529 31.08 4.61 12.33
N TYR A 530 30.82 5.53 13.26
CA TYR A 530 31.77 5.90 14.29
C TYR A 530 31.04 6.01 15.62
N THR A 531 31.52 5.26 16.61
CA THR A 531 31.03 5.30 17.99
C THR A 531 32.10 5.95 18.86
N PHE A 532 31.71 6.98 19.62
CA PHE A 532 32.59 7.77 20.49
C PHE A 532 32.30 7.57 21.98
#